data_AF-A0A2N2VPP3-F1
#
_entry.id   AF-A0A2N2VPP3-F1
#
_cell.length_a   1.000
_cell.length_b   1.000
_cell.length_c   1.000
_cell.angle_alpha   90.00
_cell.angle_beta   90.00
_cell.angle_gamma   90.00
#
_symmetry.space_group_name_H-M   'P 1'
#
loop_
_entity.id
_entity.type
_entity.pdbx_description
1 polymer ?
#
loop_
_entity_poly.entity_id
_entity_poly.type
_entity_poly.pdbx_seq_one_letter_code
_entity_poly.pdbx_strand_id
1 'polypeptide(L)'
;MSFADAIKICFQKYMDFNGRAKRPEFWWFALFCVLVSVGLSIVSSALSSLFSLATLLPSLAVGARRLHDTNRSGWLQLIWIIPVIGWIIMIVLLAQQGSSEDNQYGSTPAN
;
A
#
# COMPACT_ATOMS: atom_id res chain seq x y z
N MET A 1 -9.62 9.22 8.01
CA MET A 1 -9.84 8.43 6.77
C MET A 1 -10.71 7.24 7.13
N SER A 2 -11.90 7.12 6.51
CA SER A 2 -12.74 5.94 6.68
C SER A 2 -12.23 4.78 5.81
N PHE A 3 -12.69 3.56 6.11
CA PHE A 3 -12.38 2.37 5.31
C PHE A 3 -12.78 2.51 3.84
N ALA A 4 -13.99 3.04 3.58
CA ALA A 4 -14.50 3.24 2.23
C ALA A 4 -13.69 4.28 1.44
N ASP A 5 -13.23 5.35 2.10
CA ASP A 5 -12.40 6.37 1.46
C ASP A 5 -11.06 5.78 0.99
N ALA A 6 -10.42 4.94 1.81
CA ALA A 6 -9.14 4.33 1.47
C ALA A 6 -9.25 3.44 0.21
N ILE A 7 -10.32 2.65 0.11
CA ILE A 7 -10.61 1.81 -1.06
C ILE A 7 -10.80 2.69 -2.29
N LYS A 8 -11.66 3.71 -2.19
CA LYS A 8 -11.96 4.63 -3.30
C LYS A 8 -10.69 5.33 -3.80
N ILE A 9 -9.85 5.85 -2.90
CA ILE A 9 -8.60 6.53 -3.26
C ILE A 9 -7.64 5.56 -3.95
N CYS A 10 -7.49 4.33 -3.47
CA CYS A 10 -6.58 3.35 -4.09
C CYS A 10 -7.03 2.95 -5.50
N PHE A 11 -8.33 2.77 -5.72
CA PHE A 11 -8.85 2.49 -7.07
C PHE A 11 -8.84 3.72 -7.99
N GLN A 12 -8.98 4.93 -7.46
CA GLN A 12 -8.80 6.17 -8.23
C GLN A 12 -7.33 6.39 -8.62
N LYS A 13 -6.40 6.07 -7.72
CA LYS A 13 -4.95 6.17 -7.90
C LYS A 13 -4.32 4.82 -8.24
N TYR A 14 -4.95 4.10 -9.17
CA TYR A 14 -4.66 2.70 -9.48
C TYR A 14 -3.19 2.45 -9.87
N MET A 15 -2.60 3.33 -10.69
CA MET A 15 -1.20 3.27 -11.11
C MET A 15 -0.48 4.61 -10.88
N ASP A 16 -0.96 5.40 -9.92
CA ASP A 16 -0.28 6.63 -9.54
C ASP A 16 0.72 6.36 -8.42
N PHE A 17 1.99 6.36 -8.80
CA PHE A 17 3.13 6.17 -7.89
C PHE A 17 3.61 7.50 -7.29
N ASN A 18 3.09 8.64 -7.75
CA ASN A 18 3.52 9.95 -7.29
C ASN A 18 2.74 10.38 -6.05
N GLY A 19 3.41 11.18 -5.22
CA GLY A 19 2.81 11.70 -3.99
C GLY A 19 3.00 10.80 -2.78
N ARG A 20 2.23 11.11 -1.73
CA ARG A 20 2.32 10.53 -0.39
C ARG A 20 1.01 9.84 -0.02
N ALA A 21 1.09 8.71 0.67
CA ALA A 21 -0.07 7.98 1.19
C ALA A 21 -0.05 7.98 2.72
N LYS A 22 -1.21 8.22 3.33
CA LYS A 22 -1.33 8.20 4.80
C LYS A 22 -1.28 6.78 5.34
N ARG A 23 -0.87 6.61 6.60
CA ARG A 23 -0.90 5.31 7.30
C ARG A 23 -2.25 4.59 7.19
N PRO A 24 -3.41 5.23 7.48
CA PRO A 24 -4.68 4.52 7.41
C PRO A 24 -5.08 4.17 5.98
N GLU A 25 -4.70 4.98 4.98
CA GLU A 25 -4.95 4.68 3.56
C GLU A 25 -4.28 3.35 3.17
N PHE A 26 -3.02 3.16 3.56
CA PHE A 26 -2.28 1.93 3.32
C PHE A 26 -2.87 0.74 4.09
N TRP A 27 -3.07 0.86 5.41
CA TRP A 27 -3.49 -0.27 6.24
C TRP A 27 -4.95 -0.71 6.00
N TRP A 28 -5.86 0.22 5.70
CA TRP A 28 -7.23 -0.15 5.33
C TRP A 28 -7.28 -0.86 3.98
N PHE A 29 -6.49 -0.41 3.00
CA PHE A 29 -6.39 -1.10 1.72
C PHE A 29 -5.76 -2.49 1.86
N ALA A 30 -4.70 -2.62 2.67
CA ALA A 30 -4.09 -3.92 2.97
C ALA A 30 -5.11 -4.88 3.62
N LEU A 31 -5.88 -4.40 4.61
CA LEU A 31 -6.93 -5.19 5.25
C LEU A 31 -8.01 -5.61 4.23
N PHE A 32 -8.46 -4.69 3.37
CA PHE A 32 -9.42 -4.98 2.31
C PHE A 32 -8.91 -6.10 1.38
N CYS A 33 -7.67 -5.99 0.88
CA CYS A 33 -7.08 -7.01 0.02
C CYS A 33 -7.03 -8.37 0.72
N VAL A 34 -6.60 -8.43 1.99
CA VAL A 34 -6.54 -9.69 2.76
C VAL A 34 -7.93 -10.31 2.92
N LEU A 35 -8.93 -9.54 3.34
CA LEU A 35 -10.30 -10.06 3.54
C LEU A 35 -10.93 -10.57 2.25
N VAL A 36 -10.78 -9.83 1.16
CA VAL A 36 -11.33 -10.22 -0.15
C VAL A 36 -10.59 -11.44 -0.71
N SER A 37 -9.27 -11.51 -0.60
CA SER A 37 -8.49 -12.68 -1.00
C SER A 37 -8.87 -13.93 -0.22
N VAL A 38 -9.04 -13.84 1.11
CA VAL A 38 -9.48 -14.99 1.93
C VAL A 38 -10.88 -15.43 1.52
N GLY A 39 -11.83 -14.51 1.38
CA GLY A 39 -13.21 -14.83 0.96
C GLY A 39 -13.26 -15.49 -0.43
N LEU A 40 -12.52 -14.93 -1.40
CA LEU A 40 -12.42 -15.48 -2.75
C LEU A 40 -11.74 -16.85 -2.77
N SER A 41 -10.72 -17.08 -1.93
CA SER A 41 -10.02 -18.37 -1.89
C SER A 41 -10.92 -19.54 -1.47
N ILE A 42 -11.95 -19.28 -0.66
CA ILE A 42 -12.94 -20.27 -0.24
C ILE A 42 -13.88 -20.61 -1.40
N VAL A 43 -14.20 -19.63 -2.25
CA VAL A 43 -15.13 -19.80 -3.38
C VAL A 43 -14.42 -20.42 -4.58
N SER A 44 -13.29 -19.85 -5.00
CA SER A 44 -12.50 -20.30 -6.15
C SER A 44 -11.09 -19.74 -6.11
N SER A 45 -10.10 -20.62 -6.15
CA SER A 45 -8.69 -20.25 -6.25
C SER A 45 -8.38 -19.44 -7.51
N ALA A 46 -9.05 -19.72 -8.63
CA ALA A 46 -8.87 -18.97 -9.88
C ALA A 46 -9.33 -17.52 -9.74
N LEU A 47 -10.46 -17.28 -9.06
CA LEU A 47 -11.01 -15.95 -8.84
C LEU A 47 -10.14 -15.15 -7.86
N SER A 48 -9.61 -15.81 -6.82
CA SER A 48 -8.62 -15.23 -5.91
C SER A 48 -7.34 -14.82 -6.65
N SER A 49 -6.83 -15.66 -7.56
CA SER A 49 -5.66 -15.34 -8.37
C SER A 49 -5.88 -14.14 -9.29
N LEU A 50 -7.05 -14.06 -9.94
CA LEU A 50 -7.40 -12.93 -10.79
C LEU A 50 -7.49 -11.63 -9.98
N PHE A 51 -8.10 -11.68 -8.79
CA PHE A 51 -8.16 -10.53 -7.88
C PHE A 51 -6.76 -10.10 -7.40
N SER A 52 -5.89 -11.06 -7.07
CA SER A 52 -4.49 -10.76 -6.71
C SER A 52 -3.76 -10.06 -7.84
N LEU A 53 -4.02 -10.43 -9.10
CA LEU A 53 -3.40 -9.79 -10.26
C LEU A 53 -3.94 -8.37 -10.49
N ALA A 54 -5.25 -8.18 -10.34
CA ALA A 54 -5.90 -6.87 -10.44
C ALA A 54 -5.45 -5.91 -9.31
N THR A 55 -5.22 -6.42 -8.11
CA THR A 55 -4.80 -5.59 -6.96
C THR A 55 -3.29 -5.42 -6.86
N LEU A 56 -2.50 -6.11 -7.68
CA LEU A 56 -1.03 -6.03 -7.67
C LEU A 56 -0.54 -4.59 -7.90
N LEU A 57 -1.01 -3.96 -8.98
CA LEU A 57 -0.61 -2.60 -9.35
C LEU A 57 -0.99 -1.54 -8.29
N PRO A 58 -2.25 -1.47 -7.80
CA PRO A 58 -2.59 -0.52 -6.76
C PRO A 58 -1.87 -0.80 -5.44
N SER A 59 -1.56 -2.07 -5.12
CA SER A 59 -0.75 -2.44 -3.93
C SER A 59 0.68 -1.93 -4.03
N LEU A 60 1.29 -2.03 -5.20
CA LEU A 60 2.62 -1.46 -5.45
C LEU A 60 2.56 0.07 -5.39
N ALA A 61 1.59 0.69 -6.05
CA ALA A 61 1.41 2.14 -6.08
C ALA A 61 1.23 2.74 -4.68
N VAL A 62 0.32 2.19 -3.86
CA VAL A 62 0.10 2.69 -2.49
C VAL A 62 1.31 2.44 -1.60
N GLY A 63 2.01 1.31 -1.75
CA GLY A 63 3.23 1.05 -0.99
C GLY A 63 4.38 1.97 -1.36
N ALA A 64 4.55 2.33 -2.64
CA ALA A 64 5.52 3.32 -3.08
C ALA A 64 5.20 4.70 -2.50
N ARG A 65 3.95 5.16 -2.62
CA ARG A 65 3.48 6.43 -2.01
C ARG A 65 3.63 6.44 -0.48
N ARG A 66 3.52 5.28 0.16
CA ARG A 66 3.72 5.15 1.60
C ARG A 66 5.19 5.27 1.99
N LEU A 67 6.11 4.71 1.19
CA LEU A 67 7.55 4.89 1.40
C LEU A 67 7.99 6.34 1.13
N HIS A 68 7.41 6.97 0.10
CA HIS A 68 7.59 8.40 -0.19
C HIS A 68 7.19 9.30 0.98
N ASP A 69 6.17 8.90 1.76
CA ASP A 69 5.76 9.62 2.98
C ASP A 69 6.85 9.65 4.07
N THR A 70 7.77 8.69 4.05
CA THR A 70 8.97 8.65 4.93
C THR A 70 10.24 9.18 4.24
N ASN A 71 10.08 9.91 3.13
CA ASN A 71 11.17 10.42 2.28
C ASN A 71 12.12 9.32 1.75
N ARG A 72 11.58 8.14 1.46
CA ARG A 72 12.33 6.99 0.92
C ARG A 72 11.81 6.61 -0.45
N SER A 73 12.69 6.07 -1.29
CA SER A 73 12.32 5.57 -2.63
C SER A 73 11.32 4.41 -2.57
N GLY A 74 10.32 4.43 -3.46
CA GLY A 74 9.38 3.31 -3.64
C GLY A 74 10.06 1.99 -4.05
N TRP A 75 11.26 2.05 -4.64
CA TRP A 75 12.06 0.88 -4.99
C TRP A 75 12.44 0.02 -3.78
N LEU A 76 12.39 0.55 -2.56
CA LEU A 76 12.62 -0.25 -1.36
C LEU A 76 11.61 -1.41 -1.23
N GLN A 77 10.46 -1.37 -1.92
CA GLN A 77 9.54 -2.51 -1.98
C GLN A 77 10.22 -3.80 -2.47
N LEU A 78 11.32 -3.74 -3.24
CA LEU A 78 12.08 -4.92 -3.65
C LEU A 78 12.63 -5.72 -2.46
N ILE A 79 12.76 -5.13 -1.27
CA ILE A 79 13.14 -5.83 -0.04
C ILE A 79 12.14 -6.94 0.30
N TRP A 80 10.89 -6.89 -0.18
CA TRP A 80 9.92 -8.00 -0.05
C TRP A 80 10.42 -9.32 -0.65
N ILE A 81 11.38 -9.30 -1.58
CA ILE A 81 11.97 -10.50 -2.20
C ILE A 81 12.82 -11.27 -1.18
N ILE A 82 13.35 -10.61 -0.15
CA ILE A 82 14.13 -11.26 0.91
C ILE A 82 13.15 -11.78 1.98
N PRO A 83 12.96 -13.10 2.11
CA PRO A 83 11.99 -13.65 3.04
C PRO A 83 12.40 -13.40 4.50
N VAL A 84 11.41 -13.34 5.37
CA VAL A 84 11.56 -13.13 6.83
C VAL A 84 12.13 -11.75 7.18
N ILE A 85 13.43 -11.52 6.96
CA ILE A 85 14.11 -10.27 7.34
C ILE A 85 13.57 -9.09 6.52
N GLY A 86 13.47 -9.27 5.20
CA GLY A 86 12.96 -8.22 4.32
C GLY A 86 11.50 -7.87 4.61
N TRP A 87 10.68 -8.86 4.93
CA TRP A 87 9.28 -8.67 5.31
C TRP A 87 9.15 -7.86 6.60
N ILE A 88 9.94 -8.20 7.63
CA ILE A 88 9.94 -7.47 8.90
C ILE A 88 10.35 -6.01 8.66
N ILE A 89 11.44 -5.78 7.92
CA ILE A 89 11.90 -4.42 7.60
C ILE A 89 10.81 -3.65 6.87
N MET A 90 10.20 -4.24 5.83
CA MET A 90 9.14 -3.60 5.06
C MET A 90 7.93 -3.24 5.92
N ILE A 91 7.46 -4.15 6.77
CA ILE A 91 6.34 -3.89 7.69
C ILE A 91 6.68 -2.72 8.62
N VAL A 92 7.89 -2.71 9.18
CA VAL A 92 8.34 -1.60 10.04
C VAL A 92 8.37 -0.28 9.27
N LEU A 93 8.93 -0.26 8.06
CA LEU A 93 8.97 0.97 7.22
C LEU A 93 7.58 1.48 6.86
N LEU A 94 6.65 0.58 6.53
CA LEU A 94 5.27 0.92 6.19
C LEU A 94 4.47 1.39 7.42
N ALA A 95 4.87 0.98 8.63
CA ALA A 95 4.28 1.42 9.90
C ALA A 95 4.87 2.73 10.47
N GLN A 96 6.05 3.18 10.02
CA GLN A 96 6.73 4.39 10.54
C GLN A 96 5.91 5.67 10.39
N GLN A 97 6.22 6.74 11.13
CA GLN A 97 5.45 7.98 10.97
C GLN A 97 5.92 8.68 9.71
N GLY A 98 4.97 9.23 8.94
CA GLY A 98 5.31 10.11 7.83
C GLY A 98 6.06 11.34 8.31
N SER A 99 6.86 11.95 7.45
CA SER A 99 7.50 13.22 7.77
C SER A 99 6.43 14.29 8.00
N SER A 100 6.52 15.04 9.10
CA SER A 100 5.64 16.19 9.34
C SER A 100 5.94 17.34 8.38
N GLU A 101 7.17 17.39 7.87
CA GLU A 101 7.65 18.35 6.90
C GLU A 101 7.35 17.90 5.47
N ASP A 102 7.27 18.89 4.59
CA ASP A 102 7.22 18.69 3.14
C ASP A 102 8.50 17.98 2.69
N ASN A 103 8.34 17.02 1.78
CA ASN A 103 9.47 16.26 1.25
C ASN A 103 9.48 16.32 -0.28
N GLN A 104 10.52 15.75 -0.89
CA GLN A 104 10.69 15.76 -2.35
C GLN A 104 9.53 15.11 -3.14
N TYR A 105 8.66 14.35 -2.47
CA TYR A 105 7.50 13.67 -3.05
C TYR A 105 6.19 14.44 -2.86
N GLY A 106 6.22 15.61 -2.19
CA GLY A 106 5.08 16.51 -2.05
C GLY A 106 4.82 16.95 -0.62
N SER A 107 3.83 17.83 -0.49
CA SER A 107 3.44 18.40 0.80
C SER A 107 2.77 17.38 1.71
N THR A 108 2.84 17.63 3.02
CA THR A 108 2.23 16.74 4.02
C THR A 108 0.73 16.59 3.74
N PRO A 109 0.20 15.36 3.58
CA PRO A 109 -1.20 15.17 3.27
C PRO A 109 -2.07 15.68 4.43
N ALA A 110 -2.85 16.74 4.18
CA ALA A 110 -3.67 17.45 5.17
C ALA A 110 -4.48 16.49 6.05
N ASN A 111 -4.36 16.59 7.38
CA ASN A 111 -4.87 15.65 8.40
C ASN A 111 -6.28 15.13 8.16
#